data_AF-A0A0A6P9X5-F1
#
_entry.id   AF-A0A0A6P9X5-F1
#
_cell.length_a   1.000
_cell.length_b   1.000
_cell.length_c   1.000
_cell.angle_alpha   90.00
_cell.angle_beta   90.00
_cell.angle_gamma   90.00
#
_symmetry.space_group_name_H-M   'P 1'
#
loop_
_entity.id
_entity.type
_entity.pdbx_description
1 polymer ?
#
loop_
_entity_poly.entity_id
_entity_poly.type
_entity_poly.pdbx_seq_one_letter_code
_entity_poly.pdbx_strand_id
1 'polypeptide(L)'
;MKNLFGFTGKTTAFQSAGIFLDKAFYSLLTSSGTIFLTLGGAFVSSYDHSEAMKLVTGVPGLVAYILSNPYVGFLVGIPSLIFGGLGIYRDQSRLESDNAELKEENKKVLELKESLNGSQEDCQNLRSDIYKIHQKLVETWLKGIFKQIGFDTYSRVSVYYENKENFYLLARYSLNPKLAKKHKLKFGLDQGVISKAWQHGEHIERESPVYKNDPDNYINFMSKHYGYSREELLAISMKSCRYFALSITEADENIGVILFESENAEVFNDEISQQIRDYCGNYQSHLCSFVKDGILYDKSVATQKAPKSADNDADILMTLGGKK
;
A
#
# COMPACT_ATOMS: atom_id res chain seq x y z
N MET A 1 6.32 -35.58 18.95
CA MET A 1 7.52 -36.45 18.90
C MET A 1 8.42 -35.90 17.80
N LYS A 2 9.69 -35.62 18.13
CA LYS A 2 10.63 -34.86 17.30
C LYS A 2 11.12 -35.70 16.12
N ASN A 3 10.93 -35.22 14.90
CA ASN A 3 11.75 -35.63 13.77
C ASN A 3 13.06 -34.83 13.85
N LEU A 4 14.05 -35.42 14.54
CA LEU A 4 15.45 -35.05 14.44
C LEU A 4 15.98 -35.58 13.10
N PHE A 5 16.79 -34.79 12.40
CA PHE A 5 17.38 -35.01 11.06
C PHE A 5 16.46 -34.71 9.86
N GLY A 6 16.30 -33.41 9.58
CA GLY A 6 15.91 -32.89 8.27
C GLY A 6 16.99 -31.93 7.76
N PHE A 7 17.62 -32.27 6.64
CA PHE A 7 18.62 -31.46 5.90
C PHE A 7 17.96 -30.39 5.02
N THR A 8 16.81 -29.85 5.44
CA THR A 8 15.99 -28.93 4.66
C THR A 8 15.92 -27.58 5.36
N GLY A 9 17.09 -27.00 5.64
CA GLY A 9 17.25 -25.67 6.19
C GLY A 9 18.44 -24.98 5.56
N LYS A 10 18.20 -24.08 4.60
CA LYS A 10 19.09 -23.02 4.09
C LYS A 10 20.58 -23.20 4.45
N THR A 11 21.26 -24.18 3.86
CA THR A 11 22.69 -24.45 4.08
C THR A 11 23.55 -23.55 3.20
N THR A 12 23.57 -22.24 3.46
CA THR A 12 24.47 -21.32 2.75
C THR A 12 25.91 -21.41 3.27
N ALA A 13 26.11 -21.64 4.57
CA ALA A 13 27.44 -21.60 5.17
C ALA A 13 28.34 -22.79 4.76
N PHE A 14 27.81 -24.02 4.77
CA PHE A 14 28.60 -25.22 4.44
C PHE A 14 28.89 -25.33 2.94
N GLN A 15 27.92 -24.95 2.10
CA GLN A 15 28.11 -24.87 0.65
C GLN A 15 29.07 -23.74 0.27
N SER A 16 28.96 -22.57 0.92
CA SER A 16 29.90 -21.45 0.73
C SER A 16 31.32 -21.81 1.17
N ALA A 17 31.48 -22.50 2.30
CA ALA A 17 32.78 -23.00 2.76
C ALA A 17 33.37 -24.04 1.79
N GLY A 18 32.55 -24.95 1.26
CA GLY A 18 32.98 -25.94 0.25
C GLY A 18 33.44 -25.28 -1.05
N ILE A 19 32.68 -24.30 -1.55
CA ILE A 19 33.03 -23.54 -2.75
C ILE A 19 34.30 -22.70 -2.53
N PHE A 20 34.45 -22.08 -1.35
CA PHE A 20 35.67 -21.34 -1.00
C PHE A 20 36.89 -22.24 -0.96
N LEU A 21 36.78 -23.43 -0.35
CA LEU A 21 37.85 -24.41 -0.30
C LEU A 21 38.23 -24.92 -1.69
N ASP A 22 37.25 -25.16 -2.56
CA ASP A 22 37.47 -25.59 -3.94
C ASP A 22 38.21 -24.50 -4.76
N LYS A 23 37.81 -23.23 -4.61
CA LYS A 23 38.49 -22.08 -5.25
C LYS A 23 39.92 -21.89 -4.74
N ALA A 24 40.09 -21.95 -3.42
CA ALA A 24 41.42 -21.89 -2.81
C ALA A 24 42.29 -23.05 -3.29
N PHE A 25 41.72 -24.24 -3.44
CA PHE A 25 42.43 -25.42 -3.93
C PHE A 25 42.95 -25.26 -5.36
N TYR A 26 42.12 -24.85 -6.33
CA TYR A 26 42.60 -24.65 -7.72
C TYR A 26 43.59 -23.49 -7.85
N SER A 27 43.40 -22.42 -7.07
CA SER A 27 44.34 -21.29 -7.02
C SER A 27 45.70 -21.72 -6.46
N LEU A 28 45.71 -22.44 -5.34
CA LEU A 28 46.92 -23.00 -4.75
C LEU A 28 47.60 -24.01 -5.68
N LEU A 29 46.82 -24.85 -6.37
CA LEU A 29 47.34 -25.82 -7.34
C LEU A 29 48.05 -25.13 -8.51
N THR A 30 47.46 -24.05 -9.04
CA THR A 30 48.07 -23.23 -10.09
C THR A 30 49.36 -22.56 -9.61
N SER A 31 49.33 -21.93 -8.42
CA SER A 31 50.52 -21.29 -7.84
C SER A 31 51.63 -22.30 -7.54
N SER A 32 51.29 -23.47 -6.98
CA SER A 32 52.25 -24.54 -6.71
C SER A 32 52.86 -25.09 -8.01
N GLY A 33 52.05 -25.27 -9.05
CA GLY A 33 52.50 -25.70 -10.37
C GLY A 33 53.53 -24.74 -10.96
N THR A 34 53.26 -23.44 -10.89
CA THR A 34 54.20 -22.38 -11.30
C THR A 34 55.50 -22.44 -10.50
N ILE A 35 55.43 -22.57 -9.17
CA ILE A 35 56.63 -22.66 -8.31
C ILE A 35 57.47 -23.89 -8.66
N PHE A 36 56.87 -25.07 -8.81
CA PHE A 36 57.58 -26.29 -9.17
C PHE A 36 58.19 -26.23 -10.57
N LEU A 37 57.53 -25.59 -11.53
CA LEU A 37 58.06 -25.35 -12.87
C LEU A 37 59.23 -24.36 -12.86
N THR A 38 59.14 -23.28 -12.10
CA THR A 38 60.22 -22.30 -11.97
C THR A 38 61.45 -22.91 -11.30
N LEU A 39 61.27 -23.67 -10.21
CA LEU A 39 62.37 -24.38 -9.55
C LEU A 39 62.95 -25.48 -10.44
N GLY A 40 62.11 -26.28 -11.10
CA GLY A 40 62.56 -27.30 -12.06
C GLY A 40 63.39 -26.69 -13.18
N GLY A 41 62.91 -25.60 -13.79
CA GLY A 41 63.63 -24.89 -14.86
C GLY A 41 64.92 -24.20 -14.42
N ALA A 42 64.96 -23.66 -13.21
CA ALA A 42 66.14 -22.97 -12.68
C ALA A 42 67.34 -23.91 -12.43
N PHE A 43 67.08 -25.18 -12.10
CA PHE A 43 68.11 -26.14 -11.69
C PHE A 43 68.34 -27.31 -12.67
N VAL A 44 67.53 -27.44 -13.73
CA VAL A 44 67.66 -28.59 -14.68
C VAL A 44 68.97 -28.59 -15.47
N SER A 45 69.53 -27.42 -15.78
CA SER A 45 70.75 -27.31 -16.59
C SER A 45 72.03 -27.69 -15.83
N SER A 46 71.99 -27.63 -14.49
CA SER A 46 73.15 -27.85 -13.61
C SER A 46 73.04 -29.13 -12.76
N TYR A 47 72.05 -29.99 -13.01
CA TYR A 47 71.78 -31.16 -12.19
C TYR A 47 72.52 -32.41 -12.67
N ASP A 48 73.42 -32.94 -11.84
CA ASP A 48 74.06 -34.24 -12.05
C ASP A 48 73.32 -35.35 -11.31
N HIS A 49 72.66 -36.22 -12.07
CA HIS A 49 71.87 -37.34 -11.55
C HIS A 49 72.72 -38.37 -10.79
N SER A 50 73.97 -38.56 -11.20
CA SER A 50 74.86 -39.58 -10.66
C SER A 50 75.39 -39.22 -9.27
N GLU A 51 75.58 -37.93 -9.00
CA GLU A 51 75.97 -37.42 -7.68
C GLU A 51 74.79 -37.41 -6.71
N ALA A 52 73.61 -36.98 -7.17
CA ALA A 52 72.41 -36.93 -6.34
C ALA A 52 71.97 -38.31 -5.84
N MET A 53 72.13 -39.38 -6.63
CA MET A 53 71.78 -40.76 -6.22
C MET A 53 72.70 -41.32 -5.13
N LYS A 54 73.96 -40.87 -5.04
CA LYS A 54 74.90 -41.34 -4.01
C LYS A 54 74.55 -40.84 -2.60
N LEU A 55 73.78 -39.75 -2.51
CA LEU A 55 73.37 -39.12 -1.25
C LEU A 55 72.12 -39.75 -0.63
N VAL A 56 71.48 -40.70 -1.33
CA VAL A 56 70.28 -41.39 -0.86
C VAL A 56 70.65 -42.45 0.19
N THR A 57 70.80 -42.00 1.43
CA THR A 57 71.03 -42.88 2.59
C THR A 57 69.80 -42.84 3.51
N GLY A 58 68.99 -43.89 3.44
CA GLY A 58 67.75 -44.01 4.21
C GLY A 58 66.58 -43.13 3.71
N VAL A 59 65.46 -43.18 4.45
CA VAL A 59 64.21 -42.48 4.10
C VAL A 59 64.37 -40.96 3.97
N PRO A 60 65.12 -40.25 4.85
CA PRO A 60 65.33 -38.81 4.69
C PRO A 60 66.11 -38.44 3.41
N GLY A 61 67.12 -39.24 3.04
CA GLY A 61 67.89 -39.02 1.81
C GLY A 61 67.06 -39.26 0.55
N LEU A 62 66.14 -40.22 0.58
CA LEU A 62 65.18 -40.45 -0.52
C LEU A 62 64.21 -39.27 -0.68
N VAL A 63 63.69 -38.73 0.42
CA VAL A 63 62.80 -37.57 0.40
C VAL A 63 63.53 -36.32 -0.12
N ALA A 64 64.76 -36.08 0.33
CA ALA A 64 65.59 -34.97 -0.15
C ALA A 64 65.87 -35.07 -1.65
N TYR A 65 66.20 -36.26 -2.15
CA TYR A 65 66.43 -36.52 -3.58
C TYR A 65 65.20 -36.23 -4.45
N ILE A 66 64.01 -36.64 -4.01
CA ILE A 66 62.75 -36.38 -4.73
C ILE A 66 62.46 -34.87 -4.79
N LEU A 67 62.72 -34.13 -3.71
CA LEU A 67 62.48 -32.69 -3.64
C LEU A 67 63.54 -31.87 -4.40
N SER A 68 64.79 -32.35 -4.49
CA SER A 68 65.88 -31.67 -5.20
C SER A 68 65.96 -32.00 -6.68
N ASN A 69 65.24 -33.00 -7.17
CA ASN A 69 65.30 -33.44 -8.57
C ASN A 69 64.46 -32.50 -9.46
N PRO A 70 65.10 -31.74 -10.38
CA PRO A 70 64.39 -30.76 -11.22
C PRO A 70 63.38 -31.40 -12.16
N TYR A 71 63.58 -32.67 -12.58
CA TYR A 71 62.62 -33.40 -13.42
C TYR A 71 61.33 -33.76 -12.66
N VAL A 72 61.40 -33.95 -11.35
CA VAL A 72 60.20 -34.13 -10.50
C VAL A 72 59.39 -32.84 -10.44
N GLY A 73 60.06 -31.68 -10.42
CA GLY A 73 59.40 -30.37 -10.54
C GLY A 73 58.59 -30.22 -11.83
N PHE A 74 59.10 -30.70 -12.97
CA PHE A 74 58.34 -30.72 -14.22
C PHE A 74 57.17 -31.72 -14.20
N LEU A 75 57.41 -32.93 -13.69
CA LEU A 75 56.39 -33.99 -13.64
C LEU A 75 55.20 -33.62 -12.74
N VAL A 76 55.43 -32.90 -11.64
CA VAL A 76 54.36 -32.46 -10.72
C VAL A 76 53.81 -31.09 -11.12
N GLY A 77 54.67 -30.19 -11.62
CA GLY A 77 54.31 -28.82 -11.94
C GLY A 77 53.40 -28.68 -13.16
N ILE A 78 53.67 -29.40 -14.26
CA ILE A 78 52.87 -29.32 -15.50
C ILE A 78 51.42 -29.76 -15.26
N PRO A 79 51.14 -30.95 -14.67
CA PRO A 79 49.76 -31.36 -14.41
C PRO A 79 49.06 -30.41 -13.44
N SER A 80 49.74 -29.98 -12.37
CA SER A 80 49.16 -29.07 -11.37
C SER A 80 48.73 -27.74 -12.00
N LEU A 81 49.54 -27.17 -12.89
CA LEU A 81 49.21 -25.93 -13.58
C LEU A 81 48.02 -26.11 -14.54
N ILE A 82 47.99 -27.21 -15.30
CA ILE A 82 46.88 -27.50 -16.24
C ILE A 82 45.57 -27.74 -15.49
N PHE A 83 45.58 -28.59 -14.46
CA PHE A 83 44.38 -28.87 -13.66
C PHE A 83 43.89 -27.63 -12.90
N GLY A 84 44.81 -26.85 -12.34
CA GLY A 84 44.49 -25.58 -11.67
C GLY A 84 43.88 -24.56 -12.64
N GLY A 85 44.48 -24.38 -13.82
CA GLY A 85 43.99 -23.47 -14.85
C GLY A 85 42.61 -23.85 -15.40
N LEU A 86 42.37 -25.15 -15.65
CA LEU A 86 41.05 -25.65 -16.08
C LEU A 86 39.98 -25.45 -14.99
N GLY A 87 40.34 -25.64 -13.72
CA GLY A 87 39.45 -25.38 -12.59
C GLY A 87 39.04 -23.91 -12.50
N ILE A 88 40.00 -22.99 -12.60
CA ILE A 88 39.76 -21.53 -12.60
C ILE A 88 38.87 -21.13 -13.79
N TYR A 89 39.16 -21.62 -15.00
CA TYR A 89 38.36 -21.32 -16.19
C TYR A 89 36.90 -21.77 -16.01
N ARG A 90 36.68 -22.99 -15.51
CA ARG A 90 35.33 -23.52 -15.26
C ARG A 90 34.59 -22.72 -14.19
N ASP A 91 35.26 -22.27 -13.13
CA ASP A 91 34.67 -21.41 -12.10
C ASP A 91 34.27 -20.06 -12.69
N GLN A 92 35.15 -19.45 -13.50
CA GLN A 92 34.87 -18.18 -14.16
C GLN A 92 33.65 -18.28 -15.09
N SER A 93 33.54 -19.33 -15.91
CA SER A 93 32.36 -19.53 -16.77
C SER A 93 31.07 -19.74 -15.96
N ARG A 94 31.13 -20.39 -14.79
CA ARG A 94 29.99 -20.51 -13.87
C ARG A 94 29.58 -19.16 -13.31
N LEU A 95 30.54 -18.38 -12.80
CA LEU A 95 30.33 -17.01 -12.31
C LEU A 95 29.69 -16.10 -13.37
N GLU A 96 30.13 -16.20 -14.62
CA GLU A 96 29.55 -15.43 -15.74
C GLU A 96 28.10 -15.86 -16.02
N SER A 97 27.81 -17.16 -16.00
CA SER A 97 26.45 -17.70 -16.15
C SER A 97 25.54 -17.27 -15.01
N ASP A 98 25.98 -17.42 -13.76
CA ASP A 98 25.19 -17.04 -12.58
C ASP A 98 24.92 -15.53 -12.57
N ASN A 99 25.90 -14.70 -12.97
CA ASN A 99 25.68 -13.26 -13.11
C ASN A 99 24.70 -12.90 -14.24
N ALA A 100 24.71 -13.65 -15.34
CA ALA A 100 23.74 -13.45 -16.42
C ALA A 100 22.32 -13.83 -15.97
N GLU A 101 22.17 -14.94 -15.25
CA GLU A 101 20.90 -15.36 -14.66
C GLU A 101 20.40 -14.34 -13.63
N LEU A 102 21.25 -13.90 -12.70
CA LEU A 102 20.91 -12.88 -11.72
C LEU A 102 20.48 -11.55 -12.36
N LYS A 103 21.09 -11.16 -13.49
CA LYS A 103 20.66 -9.95 -14.23
C LYS A 103 19.27 -10.13 -14.83
N GLU A 104 18.98 -11.30 -15.37
CA GLU A 104 17.68 -11.62 -15.95
C GLU A 104 16.59 -11.71 -14.88
N GLU A 105 16.89 -12.32 -13.72
CA GLU A 105 15.98 -12.33 -12.57
C GLU A 105 15.69 -10.92 -12.05
N ASN A 106 16.72 -10.08 -11.90
CA ASN A 106 16.54 -8.69 -11.49
C ASN A 106 15.67 -7.91 -12.49
N LYS A 107 15.84 -8.15 -13.79
CA LYS A 107 15.00 -7.54 -14.83
C LYS A 107 13.54 -7.97 -14.68
N LYS A 108 13.27 -9.27 -14.49
CA LYS A 108 11.90 -9.79 -14.26
C LYS A 108 11.27 -9.20 -13.00
N VAL A 109 12.05 -9.06 -11.92
CA VAL A 109 11.57 -8.43 -10.68
C VAL A 109 11.18 -6.97 -10.91
N LEU A 110 11.94 -6.23 -11.70
CA LEU A 110 11.62 -4.85 -12.07
C LEU A 110 10.34 -4.77 -12.92
N GLU A 111 10.22 -5.62 -13.95
CA GLU A 111 9.03 -5.69 -14.80
C GLU A 111 7.77 -6.05 -13.99
N LEU A 112 7.88 -7.03 -13.07
CA LEU A 112 6.79 -7.38 -12.16
C LEU A 112 6.42 -6.22 -11.23
N LYS A 113 7.41 -5.48 -10.72
CA LYS A 113 7.17 -4.30 -9.87
C LYS A 113 6.46 -3.20 -10.63
N GLU A 114 6.84 -2.93 -11.87
CA GLU A 114 6.18 -1.97 -12.74
C GLU A 114 4.74 -2.38 -13.06
N SER A 115 4.53 -3.64 -13.44
CA SER A 115 3.19 -4.18 -13.70
C SER A 115 2.28 -4.13 -12.46
N LEU A 116 2.82 -4.47 -11.28
CA LEU A 116 2.10 -4.38 -10.01
C LEU A 116 1.71 -2.94 -9.68
N ASN A 117 2.63 -2.00 -9.88
CA ASN A 117 2.35 -0.58 -9.68
C ASN A 117 1.27 -0.08 -10.64
N GLY A 118 1.35 -0.44 -11.92
CA GLY A 118 0.32 -0.09 -12.91
C GLY A 118 -1.05 -0.66 -12.54
N SER A 119 -1.12 -1.95 -12.20
CA SER A 119 -2.37 -2.59 -11.78
C SER A 119 -2.95 -1.97 -10.49
N GLN A 120 -2.08 -1.54 -9.57
CA GLN A 120 -2.50 -0.84 -8.36
C GLN A 120 -3.06 0.55 -8.68
N GLU A 121 -2.43 1.30 -9.58
CA GLU A 121 -2.92 2.61 -10.04
C GLU A 121 -4.28 2.47 -10.72
N ASP A 122 -4.43 1.49 -11.62
CA ASP A 122 -5.71 1.18 -12.27
C ASP A 122 -6.80 0.88 -11.23
N CYS A 123 -6.52 0.03 -10.24
CA CYS A 123 -7.46 -0.26 -9.16
C CYS A 123 -7.89 1.00 -8.40
N GLN A 124 -6.97 1.95 -8.17
CA GLN A 124 -7.29 3.22 -7.51
C GLN A 124 -8.18 4.11 -8.39
N ASN A 125 -7.88 4.18 -9.68
CA ASN A 125 -8.66 4.94 -10.65
C ASN A 125 -10.08 4.38 -10.76
N LEU A 126 -10.22 3.06 -10.94
CA LEU A 126 -11.52 2.39 -11.00
C LEU A 126 -12.35 2.64 -9.73
N ARG A 127 -11.74 2.57 -8.54
CA ARG A 127 -12.45 2.84 -7.27
C ARG A 127 -12.92 4.28 -7.16
N SER A 128 -12.06 5.23 -7.55
CA SER A 128 -12.40 6.66 -7.58
C SER A 128 -13.59 6.90 -8.51
N ASP A 129 -13.63 6.23 -9.66
CA ASP A 129 -14.72 6.36 -10.63
C ASP A 129 -16.01 5.69 -10.17
N ILE A 130 -15.94 4.51 -9.55
CA ILE A 130 -17.11 3.88 -8.89
C ILE A 130 -17.70 4.83 -7.84
N TYR A 131 -16.87 5.46 -7.00
CA TYR A 131 -17.35 6.41 -6.00
C TYR A 131 -18.02 7.63 -6.63
N LYS A 132 -17.46 8.21 -7.70
CA LYS A 132 -18.07 9.35 -8.42
C LYS A 132 -19.40 8.97 -9.07
N ILE A 133 -19.46 7.79 -9.69
CA ILE A 133 -20.68 7.27 -10.33
C ILE A 133 -21.76 7.08 -9.26
N HIS A 134 -21.41 6.48 -8.12
CA HIS A 134 -22.32 6.30 -6.99
C HIS A 134 -22.85 7.64 -6.48
N GLN A 135 -21.97 8.61 -6.23
CA GLN A 135 -22.39 9.95 -5.82
C GLN A 135 -23.36 10.60 -6.81
N LYS A 136 -23.13 10.42 -8.12
CA LYS A 136 -23.99 10.95 -9.19
C LYS A 136 -25.35 10.25 -9.23
N LEU A 137 -25.39 8.95 -8.95
CA LEU A 137 -26.63 8.18 -8.81
C LEU A 137 -27.47 8.75 -7.65
N VAL A 138 -26.87 8.89 -6.46
CA VAL A 138 -27.56 9.47 -5.30
C VAL A 138 -28.02 10.90 -5.59
N GLU A 139 -27.18 11.74 -6.20
CA GLU A 139 -27.56 13.10 -6.59
C GLU A 139 -28.74 13.13 -7.60
N THR A 140 -28.78 12.18 -8.54
CA THR A 140 -29.89 12.05 -9.50
C THR A 140 -31.19 11.66 -8.79
N TRP A 141 -31.11 10.79 -7.79
CA TRP A 141 -32.25 10.46 -6.95
C TRP A 141 -32.72 11.67 -6.13
N LEU A 142 -31.78 12.42 -5.53
CA LEU A 142 -32.08 13.67 -4.82
C LEU A 142 -32.73 14.71 -5.72
N LYS A 143 -32.35 14.77 -7.00
CA LYS A 143 -33.02 15.61 -8.00
C LYS A 143 -34.47 15.18 -8.27
N GLY A 144 -34.76 13.88 -8.22
CA GLY A 144 -36.11 13.33 -8.38
C GLY A 144 -37.03 13.81 -7.26
N ILE A 145 -36.65 13.54 -6.01
CA ILE A 145 -37.43 13.96 -4.83
C ILE A 145 -37.58 15.49 -4.75
N PHE A 146 -36.51 16.24 -5.04
CA PHE A 146 -36.54 17.70 -5.05
C PHE A 146 -37.60 18.26 -6.01
N LYS A 147 -37.71 17.67 -7.20
CA LYS A 147 -38.73 18.04 -8.18
C LYS A 147 -40.13 17.62 -7.77
N GLN A 148 -40.28 16.42 -7.19
CA GLN A 148 -41.57 15.90 -6.78
C GLN A 148 -42.20 16.74 -5.65
N ILE A 149 -41.41 17.17 -4.68
CA ILE A 149 -41.87 18.04 -3.59
C ILE A 149 -42.13 19.47 -4.11
N GLY A 150 -41.54 19.87 -5.24
CA GLY A 150 -41.72 21.20 -5.81
C GLY A 150 -40.84 22.28 -5.18
N PHE A 151 -39.64 21.90 -4.74
CA PHE A 151 -38.68 22.86 -4.18
C PHE A 151 -38.12 23.85 -5.20
N ASP A 152 -37.69 25.01 -4.68
CA ASP A 152 -37.23 26.16 -5.46
C ASP A 152 -35.70 26.36 -5.38
N THR A 153 -35.21 27.49 -5.91
CA THR A 153 -33.77 27.83 -5.92
C THR A 153 -33.20 28.22 -4.56
N TYR A 154 -34.03 28.34 -3.51
CA TYR A 154 -33.62 28.63 -2.13
C TYR A 154 -33.52 27.39 -1.27
N SER A 155 -33.84 26.24 -1.84
CA SER A 155 -33.97 24.97 -1.13
C SER A 155 -32.88 23.98 -1.56
N ARG A 156 -32.55 23.05 -0.67
CA ARG A 156 -31.50 22.05 -0.87
C ARG A 156 -31.86 20.74 -0.16
N VAL A 157 -31.42 19.63 -0.73
CA VAL A 157 -31.49 18.32 -0.08
C VAL A 157 -30.09 17.71 -0.03
N SER A 158 -29.71 17.18 1.12
CA SER A 158 -28.40 16.56 1.37
C SER A 158 -28.57 15.22 2.07
N VAL A 159 -27.71 14.26 1.75
CA VAL A 159 -27.62 12.98 2.47
C VAL A 159 -26.26 12.90 3.16
N TYR A 160 -26.29 12.58 4.45
CA TYR A 160 -25.13 12.37 5.29
C TYR A 160 -25.08 10.92 5.75
N TYR A 161 -23.88 10.39 5.92
CA TYR A 161 -23.64 9.11 6.59
C TYR A 161 -22.77 9.32 7.82
N GLU A 162 -22.94 8.46 8.81
CA GLU A 162 -22.08 8.42 9.99
C GLU A 162 -20.85 7.57 9.72
N ASN A 163 -19.69 8.05 10.16
CA ASN A 163 -18.46 7.27 10.22
C ASN A 163 -17.56 7.80 11.34
N LYS A 164 -17.20 6.96 12.31
CA LYS A 164 -16.30 7.33 13.43
C LYS A 164 -16.75 8.62 14.14
N GLU A 165 -18.01 8.65 14.57
CA GLU A 165 -18.63 9.74 15.34
C GLU A 165 -18.71 11.08 14.61
N ASN A 166 -18.65 11.06 13.28
CA ASN A 166 -18.77 12.26 12.46
C ASN A 166 -19.72 12.01 11.29
N PHE A 167 -20.49 13.04 10.92
CA PHE A 167 -21.30 13.06 9.71
C PHE A 167 -20.48 13.50 8.51
N TYR A 168 -20.57 12.74 7.43
CA TYR A 168 -19.93 13.01 6.15
C TYR A 168 -20.98 13.19 5.06
N LEU A 169 -20.78 14.20 4.20
CA LEU A 169 -21.68 14.46 3.09
C LEU A 169 -21.49 13.42 1.98
N LEU A 170 -22.53 12.62 1.70
CA LEU A 170 -22.56 11.69 0.58
C LEU A 170 -22.89 12.42 -0.73
N ALA A 171 -24.05 13.07 -0.75
CA ALA A 171 -24.58 13.73 -1.93
C ALA A 171 -25.47 14.91 -1.53
N ARG A 172 -25.66 15.82 -2.47
CA ARG A 172 -26.40 17.05 -2.27
C ARG A 172 -26.95 17.51 -3.61
N TYR A 173 -28.17 18.02 -3.59
CA TYR A 173 -28.81 18.60 -4.75
C TYR A 173 -29.54 19.91 -4.39
N SER A 174 -29.46 20.88 -5.29
CA SER A 174 -30.19 22.14 -5.26
C SER A 174 -30.30 22.68 -6.70
N LEU A 175 -31.39 23.37 -7.02
CA LEU A 175 -31.52 24.08 -8.30
C LEU A 175 -30.51 25.22 -8.43
N ASN A 176 -30.11 25.84 -7.32
CA ASN A 176 -29.08 26.87 -7.30
C ASN A 176 -27.68 26.22 -7.30
N PRO A 177 -26.84 26.45 -8.34
CA PRO A 177 -25.51 25.86 -8.43
C PRO A 177 -24.57 26.25 -7.28
N LYS A 178 -24.76 27.42 -6.66
CA LYS A 178 -23.95 27.84 -5.51
C LYS A 178 -24.24 26.99 -4.28
N LEU A 179 -25.52 26.68 -4.03
CA LEU A 179 -25.95 25.87 -2.88
C LEU A 179 -25.69 24.37 -3.11
N ALA A 180 -25.63 23.94 -4.38
CA ALA A 180 -25.31 22.56 -4.77
C ALA A 180 -23.83 22.20 -4.58
N LYS A 181 -22.92 23.18 -4.46
CA LYS A 181 -21.49 22.91 -4.22
C LYS A 181 -21.29 22.08 -2.94
N LYS A 182 -20.57 20.97 -3.08
CA LYS A 182 -20.19 20.09 -1.97
C LYS A 182 -19.01 20.72 -1.21
N HIS A 183 -19.02 20.60 0.12
CA HIS A 183 -17.90 20.97 0.98
C HIS A 183 -17.32 19.75 1.67
N LYS A 184 -16.11 19.88 2.21
CA LYS A 184 -15.44 18.84 3.01
C LYS A 184 -15.68 18.98 4.52
N LEU A 185 -16.51 19.93 4.95
CA LEU A 185 -16.89 20.05 6.36
C LEU A 185 -17.57 18.76 6.81
N LYS A 186 -17.12 18.28 7.97
CA LYS A 186 -17.73 17.19 8.74
C LYS A 186 -18.36 17.78 9.99
N PHE A 187 -19.37 17.14 10.52
CA PHE A 187 -20.08 17.59 11.72
C PHE A 187 -20.02 16.52 12.79
N GLY A 188 -19.91 16.91 14.06
CA GLY A 188 -19.98 15.96 15.18
C GLY A 188 -21.37 15.32 15.31
N LEU A 189 -21.45 14.16 15.95
CA LEU A 189 -22.73 13.48 16.21
C LEU A 189 -23.68 14.25 17.14
N ASP A 190 -23.18 15.25 17.86
CA ASP A 190 -23.89 16.12 18.79
C ASP A 190 -24.21 17.51 18.21
N GLN A 191 -23.89 17.74 16.93
CA GLN A 191 -23.98 19.05 16.30
C GLN A 191 -25.05 19.11 15.19
N GLY A 192 -25.78 20.22 15.12
CA GLY A 192 -26.69 20.51 14.02
C GLY A 192 -28.05 19.84 14.10
N VAL A 193 -28.93 20.22 13.16
CA VAL A 193 -30.25 19.59 12.97
C VAL A 193 -30.12 18.09 12.66
N ILE A 194 -29.06 17.70 11.93
CA ILE A 194 -28.79 16.31 11.59
C ILE A 194 -28.55 15.44 12.82
N SER A 195 -27.94 15.97 13.88
CA SER A 195 -27.76 15.27 15.16
C SER A 195 -29.10 14.97 15.83
N LYS A 196 -30.03 15.93 15.85
CA LYS A 196 -31.36 15.73 16.44
C LYS A 196 -32.18 14.67 15.71
N ALA A 197 -32.20 14.72 14.38
CA ALA A 197 -32.88 13.71 13.58
C ALA A 197 -32.21 12.33 13.70
N TRP A 198 -30.87 12.28 13.80
CA TRP A 198 -30.16 11.04 14.08
C TRP A 198 -30.58 10.41 15.41
N GLN A 199 -30.75 11.20 16.48
CA GLN A 199 -31.08 10.68 17.80
C GLN A 199 -32.55 10.31 17.95
N HIS A 200 -33.45 11.01 17.25
CA HIS A 200 -34.90 10.92 17.47
C HIS A 200 -35.70 10.41 16.27
N GLY A 201 -35.03 10.07 15.17
CA GLY A 201 -35.64 9.59 13.94
C GLY A 201 -36.10 10.69 12.98
N GLU A 202 -36.59 11.80 13.53
CA GLU A 202 -37.06 12.97 12.78
C GLU A 202 -36.74 14.25 13.56
N HIS A 203 -36.45 15.35 12.87
CA HIS A 203 -36.42 16.68 13.45
C HIS A 203 -36.84 17.74 12.44
N ILE A 204 -37.71 18.66 12.85
CA ILE A 204 -38.17 19.79 12.02
C ILE A 204 -37.88 21.08 12.78
N GLU A 205 -37.18 22.02 12.13
CA GLU A 205 -36.87 23.34 12.65
C GLU A 205 -37.60 24.41 11.83
N ARG A 206 -38.55 25.09 12.46
CA ARG A 206 -39.42 26.12 11.85
C ARG A 206 -39.25 27.51 12.48
N GLU A 207 -38.48 27.63 13.55
CA GLU A 207 -38.37 28.84 14.37
C GLU A 207 -37.04 29.56 14.17
N SER A 208 -36.04 28.94 13.53
CA SER A 208 -34.76 29.60 13.26
C SER A 208 -34.96 30.95 12.54
N PRO A 209 -34.31 32.04 13.03
CA PRO A 209 -34.38 33.35 12.38
C PRO A 209 -33.91 33.32 10.93
N VAL A 210 -34.41 34.25 10.10
CA VAL A 210 -33.91 34.42 8.74
C VAL A 210 -32.62 35.22 8.77
N TYR A 211 -31.48 34.61 8.43
CA TYR A 211 -30.16 35.26 8.51
C TYR A 211 -30.09 36.60 7.76
N LYS A 212 -30.75 36.72 6.60
CA LYS A 212 -30.76 37.98 5.82
C LYS A 212 -31.42 39.14 6.57
N ASN A 213 -32.36 38.84 7.46
CA ASN A 213 -33.10 39.84 8.23
C ASN A 213 -32.40 40.14 9.56
N ASP A 214 -31.86 39.10 10.22
CA ASP A 214 -31.24 39.22 11.53
C ASP A 214 -30.08 38.20 11.71
N PRO A 215 -28.86 38.56 11.23
CA PRO A 215 -27.70 37.68 11.27
C PRO A 215 -27.28 37.26 12.68
N ASP A 216 -27.33 38.18 13.64
CA ASP A 216 -26.83 37.93 14.99
C ASP A 216 -27.80 37.06 15.79
N ASN A 217 -29.12 37.27 15.68
CA ASN A 217 -30.07 36.35 16.30
C ASN A 217 -30.04 34.98 15.64
N TYR A 218 -29.84 34.88 14.32
CA TYR A 218 -29.61 33.59 13.67
C TYR A 218 -28.39 32.87 14.25
N ILE A 219 -27.25 33.57 14.37
CA ILE A 219 -26.02 32.98 14.90
C ILE A 219 -26.21 32.53 16.35
N ASN A 220 -26.83 33.37 17.18
CA ASN A 220 -27.12 33.04 18.58
C ASN A 220 -28.06 31.83 18.70
N PHE A 221 -29.11 31.78 17.87
CA PHE A 221 -30.04 30.66 17.83
C PHE A 221 -29.34 29.37 17.43
N MET A 222 -28.61 29.36 16.31
CA MET A 222 -27.91 28.18 15.81
C MET A 222 -26.80 27.71 16.76
N SER A 223 -26.11 28.63 17.43
CA SER A 223 -25.10 28.28 18.44
C SER A 223 -25.73 27.63 19.66
N LYS A 224 -26.79 28.25 20.21
CA LYS A 224 -27.47 27.78 21.43
C LYS A 224 -28.21 26.46 21.22
N HIS A 225 -28.90 26.29 20.10
CA HIS A 225 -29.78 25.14 19.85
C HIS A 225 -29.06 23.98 19.15
N TYR A 226 -28.02 24.28 18.38
CA TYR A 226 -27.38 23.30 17.49
C TYR A 226 -25.86 23.22 17.62
N GLY A 227 -25.26 23.93 18.59
CA GLY A 227 -23.85 23.76 18.95
C GLY A 227 -22.87 24.25 17.89
N TYR A 228 -23.28 25.18 17.02
CA TYR A 228 -22.37 25.78 16.05
C TYR A 228 -21.56 26.93 16.64
N SER A 229 -20.30 27.07 16.22
CA SER A 229 -19.53 28.30 16.41
C SER A 229 -19.91 29.36 15.37
N ARG A 230 -19.58 30.62 15.66
CA ARG A 230 -19.78 31.73 14.72
C ARG A 230 -18.98 31.50 13.44
N GLU A 231 -17.75 31.03 13.57
CA GLU A 231 -16.82 30.77 12.47
C GLU A 231 -17.35 29.67 11.54
N GLU A 232 -17.87 28.57 12.12
CA GLU A 232 -18.50 27.49 11.38
C GLU A 232 -19.72 27.98 10.61
N LEU A 233 -20.62 28.72 11.29
CA LEU A 233 -21.80 29.28 10.65
C LEU A 233 -21.42 30.20 9.51
N LEU A 234 -20.40 31.05 9.65
CA LEU A 234 -19.93 31.93 8.59
C LEU A 234 -19.35 31.16 7.40
N ALA A 235 -18.66 30.05 7.64
CA ALA A 235 -18.10 29.17 6.60
C ALA A 235 -19.15 28.37 5.82
N ILE A 236 -20.31 28.07 6.42
CA ILE A 236 -21.40 27.39 5.73
C ILE A 236 -22.01 28.32 4.67
N SER A 237 -22.08 27.85 3.43
CA SER A 237 -22.51 28.67 2.29
C SER A 237 -24.00 29.03 2.30
N MET A 238 -24.85 28.13 2.80
CA MET A 238 -26.30 28.31 2.86
C MET A 238 -26.71 28.74 4.25
N LYS A 239 -27.46 29.84 4.38
CA LYS A 239 -27.96 30.31 5.67
C LYS A 239 -29.43 29.90 5.83
N SER A 240 -29.63 28.59 5.95
CA SER A 240 -30.95 27.98 6.03
C SER A 240 -31.65 28.41 7.32
N CYS A 241 -32.93 28.77 7.24
CA CYS A 241 -33.75 29.09 8.42
C CYS A 241 -34.83 28.03 8.66
N ARG A 242 -34.95 27.08 7.75
CA ARG A 242 -35.96 26.03 7.78
C ARG A 242 -35.28 24.71 7.50
N TYR A 243 -35.57 23.71 8.32
CA TYR A 243 -34.98 22.39 8.19
C TYR A 243 -35.99 21.29 8.44
N PHE A 244 -35.87 20.22 7.67
CA PHE A 244 -36.53 18.95 7.91
C PHE A 244 -35.46 17.86 7.75
N ALA A 245 -35.22 17.07 8.79
CA ALA A 245 -34.32 15.93 8.71
C ALA A 245 -34.99 14.62 9.14
N LEU A 246 -34.62 13.53 8.45
CA LEU A 246 -35.05 12.16 8.76
C LEU A 246 -33.82 11.26 8.89
N SER A 247 -33.83 10.38 9.89
CA SER A 247 -32.84 9.31 10.03
C SER A 247 -33.00 8.27 8.93
N ILE A 248 -31.88 7.79 8.42
CA ILE A 248 -31.80 6.61 7.55
C ILE A 248 -31.41 5.44 8.45
N THR A 249 -32.30 4.47 8.58
CA THR A 249 -32.22 3.35 9.54
C THR A 249 -32.07 2.02 8.82
N GLU A 250 -31.15 1.18 9.28
CA GLU A 250 -31.01 -0.21 8.88
C GLU A 250 -31.04 -1.10 10.12
N ALA A 251 -31.95 -2.08 10.15
CA ALA A 251 -32.07 -3.04 11.26
C ALA A 251 -32.09 -2.35 12.65
N ASP A 252 -32.91 -1.29 12.78
CA ASP A 252 -33.07 -0.46 13.98
C ASP A 252 -31.83 0.36 14.38
N GLU A 253 -30.76 0.35 13.58
CA GLU A 253 -29.59 1.23 13.74
C GLU A 253 -29.65 2.40 12.76
N ASN A 254 -29.40 3.61 13.26
CA ASN A 254 -29.22 4.77 12.39
C ASN A 254 -27.87 4.65 11.66
N ILE A 255 -27.86 4.86 10.34
CA ILE A 255 -26.66 4.80 9.50
C ILE A 255 -26.43 6.09 8.70
N GLY A 256 -27.48 6.88 8.49
CA GLY A 256 -27.37 8.22 7.89
C GLY A 256 -28.49 9.17 8.26
N VAL A 257 -28.48 10.36 7.65
CA VAL A 257 -29.55 11.36 7.76
C VAL A 257 -29.77 11.98 6.38
N ILE A 258 -31.03 12.10 5.97
CA ILE A 258 -31.42 12.98 4.87
C ILE A 258 -31.92 14.31 5.42
N LEU A 259 -31.37 15.40 4.91
CA LEU A 259 -31.66 16.77 5.33
C LEU A 259 -32.24 17.56 4.15
N PHE A 260 -33.42 18.11 4.35
CA PHE A 260 -34.06 19.12 3.52
C PHE A 260 -33.92 20.46 4.23
N GLU A 261 -33.47 21.49 3.53
CA GLU A 261 -33.25 22.80 4.14
C GLU A 261 -33.57 23.92 3.15
N SER A 262 -33.98 25.08 3.66
CA SER A 262 -34.30 26.25 2.84
C SER A 262 -33.92 27.57 3.53
N GLU A 263 -33.58 28.58 2.73
CA GLU A 263 -33.47 29.97 3.17
C GLU A 263 -34.83 30.68 3.24
N ASN A 264 -35.89 30.05 2.73
CA ASN A 264 -37.25 30.58 2.72
C ASN A 264 -38.05 30.03 3.92
N ALA A 265 -38.62 30.94 4.71
CA ALA A 265 -39.36 30.65 5.94
C ALA A 265 -40.65 29.82 5.73
N GLU A 266 -41.24 29.89 4.54
CA GLU A 266 -42.58 29.33 4.27
C GLU A 266 -42.55 27.95 3.59
N VAL A 267 -41.38 27.32 3.45
CA VAL A 267 -41.23 26.10 2.63
C VAL A 267 -41.76 24.84 3.29
N PHE A 268 -41.64 24.68 4.61
CA PHE A 268 -42.08 23.45 5.30
C PHE A 268 -43.43 23.64 6.01
N ASN A 269 -44.51 23.67 5.23
CA ASN A 269 -45.85 23.48 5.77
C ASN A 269 -46.11 22.00 6.10
N ASP A 270 -47.26 21.69 6.72
CA ASP A 270 -47.57 20.32 7.14
C ASP A 270 -47.78 19.35 5.96
N GLU A 271 -48.27 19.86 4.82
CA GLU A 271 -48.46 19.06 3.61
C GLU A 271 -47.11 18.61 3.02
N ILE A 272 -46.18 19.55 2.81
CA ILE A 272 -44.82 19.28 2.33
C ILE A 272 -44.08 18.37 3.31
N SER A 273 -44.27 18.62 4.61
CA SER A 273 -43.70 17.78 5.68
C SER A 273 -44.18 16.33 5.57
N GLN A 274 -45.46 16.11 5.29
CA GLN A 274 -46.02 14.79 5.10
C GLN A 274 -45.55 14.13 3.79
N GLN A 275 -45.48 14.90 2.69
CA GLN A 275 -44.95 14.40 1.41
C GLN A 275 -43.50 13.91 1.54
N ILE A 276 -42.66 14.63 2.30
CA ILE A 276 -41.28 14.22 2.60
C ILE A 276 -41.25 12.90 3.36
N ARG A 277 -42.06 12.77 4.42
CA ARG A 277 -42.18 11.53 5.21
C ARG A 277 -42.60 10.36 4.34
N ASP A 278 -43.68 10.51 3.59
CA ASP A 278 -44.23 9.43 2.77
C ASP A 278 -43.24 8.99 1.70
N TYR A 279 -42.57 9.95 1.03
CA TYR A 279 -41.57 9.62 0.03
C TYR A 279 -40.37 8.90 0.64
N CYS A 280 -39.78 9.44 1.71
CA CYS A 280 -38.60 8.83 2.32
C CYS A 280 -38.94 7.45 2.92
N GLY A 281 -40.11 7.30 3.53
CA GLY A 281 -40.60 6.02 4.05
C GLY A 281 -40.77 4.97 2.94
N ASN A 282 -41.40 5.34 1.82
CA ASN A 282 -41.59 4.44 0.67
C ASN A 282 -40.27 4.01 0.01
N TYR A 283 -39.22 4.82 0.10
CA TYR A 283 -37.92 4.57 -0.53
C TYR A 283 -36.80 4.33 0.48
N GLN A 284 -37.11 3.99 1.74
CA GLN A 284 -36.11 3.80 2.80
C GLN A 284 -35.03 2.78 2.40
N SER A 285 -35.41 1.66 1.79
CA SER A 285 -34.45 0.65 1.32
C SER A 285 -33.42 1.18 0.31
N HIS A 286 -33.81 2.15 -0.52
CA HIS A 286 -32.89 2.82 -1.45
C HIS A 286 -31.94 3.74 -0.71
N LEU A 287 -32.45 4.55 0.22
CA LEU A 287 -31.64 5.41 1.08
C LEU A 287 -30.61 4.62 1.88
N CYS A 288 -31.01 3.48 2.46
CA CYS A 288 -30.08 2.61 3.18
C CYS A 288 -28.99 2.05 2.26
N SER A 289 -29.37 1.55 1.08
CA SER A 289 -28.41 1.06 0.08
C SER A 289 -27.41 2.16 -0.31
N PHE A 290 -27.88 3.39 -0.56
CA PHE A 290 -27.02 4.52 -0.90
C PHE A 290 -25.99 4.84 0.18
N VAL A 291 -26.41 4.84 1.45
CA VAL A 291 -25.54 5.11 2.59
C VAL A 291 -24.50 4.01 2.77
N LYS A 292 -24.91 2.73 2.73
CA LYS A 292 -24.00 1.59 2.86
C LYS A 292 -22.93 1.56 1.78
N ASP A 293 -23.35 1.72 0.54
CA ASP A 293 -22.45 1.78 -0.61
C ASP A 293 -21.51 2.99 -0.48
N GLY A 294 -22.03 4.13 0.00
CA GLY A 294 -21.23 5.32 0.30
C GLY A 294 -20.11 5.04 1.31
N ILE A 295 -20.43 4.38 2.43
CA ILE A 295 -19.46 4.00 3.47
C ILE A 295 -18.44 3.00 2.93
N LEU A 296 -18.88 1.99 2.17
CA LEU A 296 -18.00 0.97 1.59
C LEU A 296 -16.97 1.59 0.65
N TYR A 297 -17.43 2.44 -0.27
CA TYR A 297 -16.56 3.08 -1.25
C TYR A 297 -15.61 4.08 -0.58
N ASP A 298 -16.05 4.85 0.42
CA ASP A 298 -15.18 5.78 1.15
C ASP A 298 -14.08 5.04 1.95
N LYS A 299 -14.44 3.98 2.69
CA LYS A 299 -13.46 3.12 3.38
C LYS A 299 -12.46 2.50 2.40
N SER A 300 -12.93 2.04 1.24
CA SER A 300 -12.07 1.46 0.21
C SER A 300 -11.05 2.45 -0.37
N VAL A 301 -11.39 3.74 -0.39
CA VAL A 301 -10.49 4.84 -0.81
C VAL A 301 -9.55 5.24 0.33
N ALA A 302 -9.99 5.21 1.59
CA ALA A 302 -9.19 5.59 2.75
C ALA A 302 -8.13 4.54 3.14
N THR A 303 -8.48 3.24 3.18
CA THR A 303 -7.58 2.16 3.62
C THR A 303 -6.34 2.01 2.73
N GLN A 304 -6.41 2.43 1.46
CA GLN A 304 -5.29 2.31 0.51
C GLN A 304 -4.46 3.60 0.36
N LYS A 305 -4.88 4.71 0.99
CA LYS A 305 -4.07 5.93 1.14
C LYS A 305 -3.12 5.88 2.35
N ALA A 306 -3.21 4.86 3.19
CA ALA A 306 -2.16 4.57 4.16
C ALA A 306 -0.81 4.42 3.41
N PRO A 307 0.29 4.97 3.93
CA PRO A 307 1.52 5.13 3.17
C PRO A 307 2.09 3.75 2.78
N LYS A 308 1.91 3.38 1.51
CA LYS A 308 2.72 2.36 0.84
C LYS A 308 4.01 3.02 0.38
N SER A 309 5.10 2.84 1.13
CA SER A 309 6.49 2.82 0.57
C SER A 309 7.66 2.79 1.56
N ALA A 310 7.48 2.49 2.86
CA ALA A 310 8.64 2.33 3.75
C ALA A 310 8.67 0.97 4.47
N ASP A 311 7.53 0.51 4.98
CA ASP A 311 7.50 -0.72 5.78
C ASP A 311 7.58 -1.98 4.93
N ASN A 312 6.90 -2.03 3.77
CA ASN A 312 6.94 -3.20 2.91
C ASN A 312 8.34 -3.47 2.34
N ASP A 313 9.13 -2.44 2.03
CA ASP A 313 10.49 -2.65 1.55
C ASP A 313 11.39 -3.18 2.68
N ALA A 314 11.21 -2.71 3.92
CA ALA A 314 11.94 -3.23 5.08
C ALA A 314 11.52 -4.67 5.43
N ASP A 315 10.23 -5.00 5.33
CA ASP A 315 9.69 -6.33 5.61
C ASP A 315 10.05 -7.33 4.51
N ILE A 316 10.05 -6.91 3.25
CA ILE A 316 10.51 -7.70 2.11
C ILE A 316 12.03 -7.91 2.20
N LEU A 317 12.82 -6.88 2.54
CA LEU A 317 14.27 -7.01 2.75
C LEU A 317 14.62 -7.90 3.96
N MET A 318 13.84 -7.83 5.05
CA MET A 318 13.97 -8.75 6.19
C MET A 318 13.63 -10.19 5.80
N THR A 319 12.55 -10.39 5.03
CA THR A 319 12.11 -11.72 4.57
C THR A 319 13.09 -12.34 3.57
N LEU A 320 13.74 -11.50 2.75
CA LEU A 320 14.79 -11.89 1.80
C LEU A 320 16.19 -11.99 2.43
N GLY A 321 16.34 -11.77 3.74
CA GLY A 321 17.59 -12.00 4.46
C GLY A 321 18.65 -10.91 4.28
N GLY A 322 18.27 -9.71 3.86
CA GLY A 322 19.17 -8.56 3.80
C GLY A 322 19.59 -8.13 5.21
N LYS A 323 20.86 -8.35 5.57
CA LYS A 323 21.47 -7.69 6.73
C LYS A 323 21.79 -6.24 6.35
N LYS A 324 21.44 -5.31 7.24
CA LYS A 324 21.81 -3.89 7.17
C LYS A 324 23.32 -3.70 7.09
#